data_AF-K7LF03-F1
#
_entry.id   AF-K7LF03-F1
#
_cell.length_a   1.000
_cell.length_b   1.000
_cell.length_c   1.000
_cell.angle_alpha   90.00
_cell.angle_beta   90.00
_cell.angle_gamma   90.00
#
_symmetry.space_group_name_H-M   'P 1'
#
loop_
_entity.id
_entity.type
_entity.pdbx_description
1 polymer ?
#
loop_
_entity_poly.entity_id
_entity_poly.type
_entity_poly.pdbx_seq_one_letter_code
_entity_poly.pdbx_strand_id
1 'polypeptide(L)'
;MAFSNSKPNLLQSLSPLIKFLIPFLLLQHSVNSQQPPSPMSAYETVGFGFGFFDKDDPNVFLLGNASVSGGALRLTNTDQLGKPVPHSVGRALHVTPIHLWNKNNGELADFSSGFSFVVNPKGSTLRGDGFAFFLAPANLNFPKNSSGGYLGLFNPETALDPSKNQIVAIEFDSFTNDWDPNSPNQSPHVGIDVDSIKSVATVPWPSELEPDNAVAHASLNYNSESKSLSVFVGYPDNRNATVSTIVDLRNVLPEWIRVGFSASTGDLVETHDILNWSFEAAL
;
A
#
# COMPACT_ATOMS: atom_id res chain seq x y z
N MET A 1 -81.07 2.62 54.42
CA MET A 1 -81.37 3.19 55.76
C MET A 1 -80.05 3.71 56.31
N ALA A 2 -80.00 4.97 56.73
CA ALA A 2 -78.77 5.73 56.99
C ALA A 2 -78.25 5.59 58.44
N PHE A 3 -76.93 5.63 58.59
CA PHE A 3 -76.14 6.16 59.73
C PHE A 3 -74.77 6.52 59.09
N SER A 4 -74.30 7.76 58.90
CA SER A 4 -74.26 9.03 59.64
C SER A 4 -73.40 9.05 60.91
N ASN A 5 -72.27 9.76 60.76
CA ASN A 5 -71.55 10.60 61.72
C ASN A 5 -70.97 10.01 63.01
N SER A 6 -69.65 10.16 63.17
CA SER A 6 -69.09 11.23 64.04
C SER A 6 -67.57 11.30 63.98
N LYS A 7 -67.07 12.55 63.96
CA LYS A 7 -65.68 12.98 64.18
C LYS A 7 -65.38 13.08 65.68
N PRO A 8 -64.10 13.04 66.05
CA PRO A 8 -63.48 14.09 66.88
C PRO A 8 -62.18 14.64 66.20
N ASN A 9 -62.00 15.96 66.05
CA ASN A 9 -61.31 16.93 66.95
C ASN A 9 -59.85 16.54 67.27
N LEU A 10 -58.82 17.09 66.61
CA LEU A 10 -58.17 18.42 66.72
C LEU A 10 -57.43 18.67 68.05
N LEU A 11 -56.09 18.80 67.96
CA LEU A 11 -55.16 19.73 68.68
C LEU A 11 -53.72 19.13 68.65
N GLN A 12 -52.82 19.69 67.84
CA GLN A 12 -51.71 20.58 68.24
C GLN A 12 -50.63 19.96 69.16
N SER A 13 -49.42 19.70 68.62
CA SER A 13 -48.25 20.58 68.80
C SER A 13 -46.90 19.87 68.54
N LEU A 14 -46.04 20.61 67.83
CA LEU A 14 -44.58 20.74 67.90
C LEU A 14 -43.63 19.55 67.65
N SER A 15 -42.84 19.75 66.59
CA SER A 15 -41.50 19.22 66.34
C SER A 15 -40.55 19.30 67.54
N PRO A 16 -39.63 18.34 67.65
CA PRO A 16 -38.23 18.71 67.44
C PRO A 16 -37.46 17.71 66.56
N LEU A 17 -36.49 18.24 65.83
CA LEU A 17 -35.41 17.51 65.17
C LEU A 17 -34.72 16.56 66.15
N ILE A 18 -34.69 15.27 65.87
CA ILE A 18 -33.63 14.39 66.36
C ILE A 18 -33.09 13.57 65.19
N LYS A 19 -31.89 13.96 64.77
CA LYS A 19 -31.02 13.25 63.85
C LYS A 19 -30.49 12.01 64.55
N PHE A 20 -30.79 10.81 64.08
CA PHE A 20 -29.89 9.67 64.26
C PHE A 20 -29.88 8.80 63.00
N LEU A 21 -28.81 8.98 62.25
CA LEU A 21 -28.34 8.20 61.12
C LEU A 21 -28.02 6.79 61.62
N ILE A 22 -28.78 5.77 61.21
CA ILE A 22 -28.45 4.37 61.51
C ILE A 22 -27.42 3.91 60.46
N PRO A 23 -26.20 3.51 60.86
CA PRO A 23 -25.17 3.07 59.93
C PRO A 23 -25.54 1.71 59.34
N PHE A 24 -25.64 1.66 58.02
CA PHE A 24 -25.81 0.42 57.26
C PHE A 24 -24.48 -0.33 57.26
N LEU A 25 -24.43 -1.46 57.96
CA LEU A 25 -23.28 -2.35 58.02
C LEU A 25 -23.16 -3.07 56.65
N LEU A 26 -22.54 -2.42 55.65
CA LEU A 26 -22.18 -3.05 54.39
C LEU A 26 -20.91 -3.87 54.60
N LEU A 27 -21.10 -5.18 54.64
CA LEU A 27 -20.04 -6.19 54.62
C LEU A 27 -19.18 -5.97 53.37
N GLN A 28 -18.00 -5.39 53.54
CA GLN A 28 -17.00 -5.24 52.49
C GLN A 28 -16.46 -6.62 52.13
N HIS A 29 -17.07 -7.28 51.15
CA HIS A 29 -16.36 -8.30 50.40
C HIS A 29 -15.33 -7.58 49.53
N SER A 30 -14.07 -7.72 49.95
CA SER A 30 -12.88 -7.37 49.17
C SER A 30 -12.87 -8.20 47.89
N VAL A 31 -13.62 -7.76 46.87
CA VAL A 31 -13.42 -8.22 45.51
C VAL A 31 -12.09 -7.61 45.10
N ASN A 32 -11.02 -8.41 45.17
CA ASN A 32 -9.82 -8.17 44.39
C ASN A 32 -10.30 -7.82 42.97
N SER A 33 -10.25 -6.55 42.60
CA SER A 33 -10.40 -6.17 41.20
C SER A 33 -9.17 -6.71 40.50
N GLN A 34 -9.23 -7.97 40.08
CA GLN A 34 -8.52 -8.37 38.89
C GLN A 34 -9.16 -7.53 37.78
N GLN A 35 -8.54 -6.39 37.49
CA GLN A 35 -8.86 -5.63 36.30
C GLN A 35 -8.76 -6.63 35.14
N PRO A 36 -9.82 -6.86 34.37
CA PRO A 36 -9.73 -7.77 33.24
C PRO A 36 -8.61 -7.27 32.33
N PRO A 37 -7.79 -8.17 31.76
CA PRO A 37 -6.74 -7.74 30.85
C PRO A 37 -7.42 -6.92 29.76
N SER A 38 -6.97 -5.68 29.56
CA SER A 38 -7.33 -4.92 28.38
C SER A 38 -7.10 -5.83 27.18
N PRO A 39 -8.04 -5.96 26.23
CA PRO A 39 -7.74 -6.67 25.00
C PRO A 39 -6.64 -5.88 24.32
N MET A 40 -5.38 -6.32 24.48
CA MET A 40 -4.36 -5.97 23.51
C MET A 40 -4.93 -6.45 22.19
N SER A 41 -5.27 -5.53 21.30
CA SER A 41 -5.41 -5.88 19.89
C SER A 41 -4.12 -6.60 19.54
N ALA A 42 -4.19 -7.90 19.25
CA ALA A 42 -3.06 -8.58 18.69
C ALA A 42 -2.92 -7.98 17.29
N TYR A 43 -1.89 -7.14 17.08
CA TYR A 43 -1.59 -6.56 15.78
C TYR A 43 -1.63 -7.67 14.73
N GLU A 44 -2.44 -7.49 13.68
CA GLU A 44 -2.48 -8.44 12.59
C GLU A 44 -1.28 -8.13 11.69
N THR A 45 -0.27 -9.00 11.72
CA THR A 45 0.95 -8.81 10.92
C THR A 45 1.00 -9.82 9.78
N VAL A 46 1.31 -9.34 8.58
CA VAL A 46 1.65 -10.17 7.42
C VAL A 46 3.01 -9.73 6.90
N GLY A 47 3.88 -10.69 6.56
CA GLY A 47 5.18 -10.38 5.99
C GLY A 47 5.75 -11.54 5.19
N PHE A 48 6.57 -11.22 4.19
CA PHE A 48 7.26 -12.17 3.33
C PHE A 48 8.56 -11.59 2.79
N GLY A 49 9.44 -12.47 2.31
CA GLY A 49 10.73 -12.08 1.73
C GLY A 49 11.28 -13.11 0.76
N PHE A 50 11.69 -12.63 -0.41
CA PHE A 50 12.35 -13.35 -1.48
C PHE A 50 13.79 -12.83 -1.59
N GLY A 51 14.76 -13.60 -1.11
CA GLY A 51 16.18 -13.30 -1.35
C GLY A 51 16.59 -13.52 -2.82
N PHE A 52 15.86 -14.40 -3.50
CA PHE A 52 15.84 -14.65 -4.93
C PHE A 52 14.47 -15.26 -5.28
N PHE A 53 14.12 -15.28 -6.56
CA PHE A 53 12.86 -15.86 -7.05
C PHE A 53 13.05 -17.29 -7.56
N ASP A 54 12.21 -18.21 -7.10
CA ASP A 54 12.07 -19.55 -7.68
C ASP A 54 10.93 -19.54 -8.72
N LYS A 55 11.14 -20.21 -9.85
CA LYS A 55 10.15 -20.35 -10.92
C LYS A 55 8.90 -21.11 -10.48
N ASP A 56 9.02 -21.97 -9.47
CA ASP A 56 7.93 -22.80 -8.97
C ASP A 56 7.38 -22.29 -7.63
N ASP A 57 7.74 -21.05 -7.21
CA ASP A 57 7.25 -20.48 -5.95
C ASP A 57 5.72 -20.27 -6.01
N PRO A 58 4.93 -20.99 -5.19
CA PRO A 58 3.48 -20.89 -5.23
C PRO A 58 2.95 -19.55 -4.70
N ASN A 59 3.80 -18.74 -4.06
CA ASN A 59 3.42 -17.45 -3.49
C ASN A 59 3.53 -16.29 -4.48
N VAL A 60 4.13 -16.52 -5.65
CA VAL A 60 4.30 -15.51 -6.70
C VAL A 60 3.47 -15.89 -7.92
N PHE A 61 2.42 -15.11 -8.19
CA PHE A 61 1.56 -15.31 -9.34
C PHE A 61 2.01 -14.43 -10.52
N LEU A 62 2.42 -15.07 -11.61
CA LEU A 62 2.93 -14.41 -12.82
C LEU A 62 1.83 -14.25 -13.87
N LEU A 63 1.80 -13.07 -14.50
CA LEU A 63 0.81 -12.69 -15.51
C LEU A 63 1.49 -12.02 -16.70
N GLY A 64 0.89 -12.18 -17.88
CA GLY A 64 1.42 -11.62 -19.12
C GLY A 64 2.76 -12.25 -19.50
N ASN A 65 3.78 -11.43 -19.72
CA ASN A 65 5.12 -11.85 -20.10
C ASN A 65 6.08 -12.00 -18.91
N ALA A 66 5.60 -11.83 -17.67
CA ALA A 66 6.46 -12.00 -16.51
C ALA A 66 6.95 -13.45 -16.39
N SER A 67 8.21 -13.62 -16.02
CA SER A 67 8.85 -14.92 -15.84
C SER A 67 9.89 -14.86 -14.73
N VAL A 68 10.32 -16.02 -14.22
CA VAL A 68 11.44 -16.10 -13.29
C VAL A 68 12.59 -16.83 -13.98
N SER A 69 13.77 -16.23 -13.99
CA SER A 69 14.98 -16.82 -14.57
C SER A 69 16.23 -16.29 -13.91
N GLY A 70 17.16 -17.19 -13.57
CA GLY A 70 18.42 -16.84 -12.91
C GLY A 70 18.24 -16.25 -11.50
N GLY A 71 17.16 -16.60 -10.80
CA GLY A 71 16.84 -16.06 -9.48
C GLY A 71 16.21 -14.66 -9.50
N ALA A 72 15.98 -14.07 -10.67
CA ALA A 72 15.33 -12.78 -10.82
C ALA A 72 13.91 -12.93 -11.38
N LEU A 73 13.00 -12.09 -10.90
CA LEU A 73 11.69 -11.89 -11.49
C LEU A 73 11.83 -10.89 -12.65
N ARG A 74 11.61 -11.36 -13.87
CA ARG A 74 11.67 -10.57 -15.10
C ARG A 74 10.27 -10.16 -15.50
N LEU A 75 9.98 -8.86 -15.53
CA LEU A 75 8.63 -8.37 -15.78
C LEU A 75 8.33 -8.22 -17.28
N THR A 76 9.35 -8.06 -18.13
CA THR A 76 9.19 -7.96 -19.59
C THR A 76 9.99 -9.04 -20.33
N ASN A 77 9.53 -9.39 -21.53
CA ASN A 77 10.13 -10.45 -22.34
C ASN A 77 11.40 -9.96 -23.05
N THR A 78 12.27 -10.92 -23.40
CA THR A 78 13.45 -10.68 -24.22
C THR A 78 13.49 -11.63 -25.40
N ASP A 79 14.25 -11.28 -26.43
CA ASP A 79 14.62 -12.22 -27.49
C ASP A 79 15.66 -13.26 -26.99
N GLN A 80 16.10 -14.14 -27.89
CA GLN A 80 17.07 -15.20 -27.59
C GLN A 80 18.47 -14.67 -27.22
N LEU A 81 18.76 -13.41 -27.52
CA LEU A 81 20.02 -12.75 -27.19
C LEU A 81 19.91 -11.93 -25.88
N GLY A 82 18.74 -11.96 -25.21
CA GLY A 82 18.49 -11.20 -23.99
C GLY A 82 18.20 -9.71 -24.24
N LYS A 83 17.88 -9.32 -25.49
CA LYS A 83 17.47 -7.96 -25.82
C LYS A 83 15.97 -7.78 -25.51
N PRO A 84 15.56 -6.68 -24.86
CA PRO A 84 14.15 -6.41 -24.60
C PRO A 84 13.36 -6.24 -25.91
N VAL A 85 12.11 -6.69 -25.93
CA VAL A 85 11.22 -6.65 -27.10
C VAL A 85 10.11 -5.61 -26.92
N PRO A 86 9.61 -4.98 -28.00
CA PRO A 86 8.57 -3.96 -27.90
C PRO A 86 7.22 -4.53 -27.46
N HIS A 87 6.39 -3.67 -26.88
CA HIS A 87 5.02 -3.98 -26.44
C HIS A 87 4.88 -5.19 -25.50
N SER A 88 5.95 -5.57 -24.79
CA SER A 88 5.88 -6.57 -23.73
C SER A 88 5.18 -6.00 -22.49
N VAL A 89 4.35 -6.82 -21.86
CA VAL A 89 3.65 -6.47 -20.62
C VAL A 89 3.70 -7.66 -19.68
N GLY A 90 4.20 -7.48 -18.47
CA GLY A 90 4.15 -8.52 -17.46
C GLY A 90 3.94 -7.97 -16.05
N ARG A 91 3.41 -8.85 -15.21
CA ARG A 91 3.02 -8.54 -13.84
C ARG A 91 3.34 -9.72 -12.94
N ALA A 92 3.65 -9.44 -11.68
CA ALA A 92 3.80 -10.43 -10.64
C ALA A 92 3.07 -9.97 -9.39
N LEU A 93 2.36 -10.86 -8.72
CA LEU A 93 1.66 -10.57 -7.47
C LEU A 93 2.12 -11.53 -6.39
N HIS A 94 2.19 -11.04 -5.15
CA HIS A 94 2.14 -11.94 -4.01
C HIS A 94 0.71 -12.44 -3.83
N VAL A 95 0.53 -13.75 -3.65
CA VAL A 95 -0.81 -14.37 -3.63
C VAL A 95 -1.63 -14.03 -2.39
N THR A 96 -0.97 -13.80 -1.25
CA THR A 96 -1.59 -13.51 0.04
C THR A 96 -2.28 -12.15 0.03
N PRO A 97 -3.61 -12.08 0.26
CA PRO A 97 -4.30 -10.82 0.50
C PRO A 97 -3.79 -10.15 1.78
N ILE A 98 -3.63 -8.82 1.75
CA ILE A 98 -3.20 -8.01 2.89
C ILE A 98 -4.44 -7.29 3.44
N HIS A 99 -4.66 -7.39 4.75
CA HIS A 99 -5.67 -6.62 5.47
C HIS A 99 -5.14 -5.20 5.66
N LEU A 100 -5.52 -4.29 4.75
CA LEU A 100 -4.97 -2.93 4.75
C LEU A 100 -5.62 -2.07 5.82
N TRP A 101 -6.94 -2.19 6.03
CA TRP A 101 -7.65 -1.39 7.02
C TRP A 101 -8.94 -2.07 7.47
N ASN A 102 -9.25 -2.02 8.76
CA ASN A 102 -10.42 -2.70 9.31
C ASN A 102 -11.64 -1.78 9.28
N LYS A 103 -12.67 -2.20 8.53
CA LYS A 103 -13.89 -1.39 8.37
C LYS A 103 -14.69 -1.13 9.65
N ASN A 104 -14.49 -1.93 10.69
CA ASN A 104 -15.28 -1.84 11.93
C ASN A 104 -14.77 -0.73 12.86
N ASN A 105 -13.45 -0.50 12.89
CA ASN A 105 -12.81 0.48 13.77
C ASN A 105 -12.07 1.58 12.99
N GLY A 106 -11.89 1.44 11.68
CA GLY A 106 -11.16 2.37 10.82
C GLY A 106 -9.64 2.32 10.98
N GLU A 107 -9.12 1.33 11.71
CA GLU A 107 -7.67 1.08 11.87
C GLU A 107 -7.05 0.83 10.49
N LEU A 108 -5.84 1.32 10.28
CA LEU A 108 -5.14 1.31 9.00
C LEU A 108 -3.74 0.81 9.25
N ALA A 109 -3.28 -0.12 8.41
CA ALA A 109 -2.00 -0.75 8.56
C ALA A 109 -0.85 0.20 8.22
N ASP A 110 0.23 0.12 9.01
CA ASP A 110 1.56 0.51 8.56
C ASP A 110 2.08 -0.57 7.61
N PHE A 111 2.88 -0.19 6.61
CA PHE A 111 3.58 -1.17 5.79
C PHE A 111 4.96 -0.67 5.35
N SER A 112 5.85 -1.63 5.12
CA SER A 112 7.13 -1.38 4.46
C SER A 112 7.35 -2.39 3.33
N SER A 113 8.03 -1.95 2.28
CA SER A 113 8.43 -2.79 1.15
C SER A 113 9.85 -2.44 0.74
N GLY A 114 10.66 -3.44 0.43
CA GLY A 114 12.03 -3.24 -0.01
C GLY A 114 12.34 -4.19 -1.15
N PHE A 115 12.99 -3.70 -2.20
CA PHE A 115 13.40 -4.54 -3.32
C PHE A 115 14.63 -3.97 -4.01
N SER A 116 15.37 -4.84 -4.65
CA SER A 116 16.49 -4.47 -5.51
C SER A 116 16.15 -4.81 -6.94
N PHE A 117 16.56 -3.97 -7.88
CA PHE A 117 16.16 -4.13 -9.27
C PHE A 117 17.24 -3.65 -10.25
N VAL A 118 17.10 -4.09 -11.49
CA VAL A 118 17.90 -3.68 -12.63
C VAL A 118 16.95 -3.26 -13.74
N VAL A 119 17.12 -2.01 -14.19
CA VAL A 119 16.52 -1.50 -15.43
C VAL A 119 17.63 -1.33 -16.46
N ASN A 120 17.51 -1.99 -17.61
CA ASN A 120 18.63 -2.11 -18.54
C ASN A 120 18.21 -1.98 -20.02
N PRO A 121 18.69 -0.93 -20.74
CA PRO A 121 18.41 -0.71 -22.16
C PRO A 121 19.28 -1.56 -23.10
N LYS A 122 20.16 -2.41 -22.57
CA LYS A 122 21.06 -3.33 -23.28
C LYS A 122 21.89 -2.61 -24.35
N GLY A 123 22.58 -1.55 -23.95
CA GLY A 123 23.45 -0.75 -24.81
C GLY A 123 22.74 0.29 -25.69
N SER A 124 21.41 0.42 -25.60
CA SER A 124 20.67 1.51 -26.23
C SER A 124 20.79 2.80 -25.41
N THR A 125 20.90 3.95 -26.08
CA THR A 125 20.79 5.27 -25.43
C THR A 125 19.34 5.69 -25.19
N LEU A 126 18.39 5.08 -25.90
CA LEU A 126 16.96 5.30 -25.73
C LEU A 126 16.39 4.23 -24.79
N ARG A 127 15.58 4.68 -23.83
CA ARG A 127 14.99 3.89 -22.74
C ARG A 127 13.46 3.94 -22.81
N GLY A 128 12.82 2.92 -22.28
CA GLY A 128 11.38 2.95 -22.05
C GLY A 128 10.73 1.58 -21.81
N ASP A 129 9.56 1.54 -21.16
CA ASP A 129 8.85 2.69 -20.59
C ASP A 129 9.09 2.75 -19.08
N GLY A 130 8.87 1.64 -18.37
CA GLY A 130 9.20 1.55 -16.96
C GLY A 130 8.51 0.39 -16.25
N PHE A 131 8.61 0.40 -14.92
CA PHE A 131 7.91 -0.54 -14.05
C PHE A 131 7.31 0.15 -12.84
N ALA A 132 6.40 -0.53 -12.15
CA ALA A 132 5.80 -0.04 -10.92
C ALA A 132 5.71 -1.13 -9.86
N PHE A 133 5.87 -0.75 -8.59
CA PHE A 133 5.35 -1.50 -7.45
C PHE A 133 3.95 -0.98 -7.13
N PHE A 134 2.96 -1.86 -6.99
CA PHE A 134 1.56 -1.45 -6.81
C PHE A 134 0.87 -2.10 -5.62
N LEU A 135 -0.12 -1.39 -5.10
CA LEU A 135 -1.17 -1.86 -4.19
C LEU A 135 -2.49 -1.77 -4.95
N ALA A 136 -3.25 -2.86 -4.98
CA ALA A 136 -4.51 -2.92 -5.70
C ALA A 136 -5.51 -3.89 -5.04
N PRO A 137 -6.81 -3.82 -5.36
CA PRO A 137 -7.81 -4.77 -4.88
C PRO A 137 -7.35 -6.23 -5.00
N ALA A 138 -7.61 -7.05 -3.99
CA ALA A 138 -7.17 -8.45 -4.02
C ALA A 138 -7.72 -9.25 -5.23
N ASN A 139 -8.85 -8.79 -5.79
CA ASN A 139 -9.51 -9.32 -6.97
C ASN A 139 -9.32 -8.45 -8.23
N LEU A 140 -8.28 -7.59 -8.29
CA LEU A 140 -8.02 -6.73 -9.44
C LEU A 140 -7.99 -7.53 -10.74
N ASN A 141 -8.73 -7.05 -11.74
CA ASN A 141 -8.59 -7.48 -13.12
C ASN A 141 -7.65 -6.51 -13.84
N PHE A 142 -6.51 -6.99 -14.29
CA PHE A 142 -5.57 -6.14 -15.00
C PHE A 142 -6.10 -5.70 -16.37
N PRO A 143 -5.84 -4.44 -16.77
CA PRO A 143 -6.32 -3.93 -18.03
C PRO A 143 -5.60 -4.58 -19.22
N LYS A 144 -6.35 -4.72 -20.32
CA LYS A 144 -5.78 -5.02 -21.64
C LYS A 144 -5.14 -3.76 -22.20
N ASN A 145 -4.27 -3.92 -23.19
CA ASN A 145 -3.62 -2.81 -23.91
C ASN A 145 -2.85 -1.85 -23.00
N SER A 146 -2.24 -2.38 -21.93
CA SER A 146 -1.49 -1.64 -20.92
C SER A 146 0.02 -1.61 -21.21
N SER A 147 0.42 -1.64 -22.48
CA SER A 147 1.84 -1.53 -22.88
C SER A 147 2.31 -0.07 -22.86
N GLY A 148 3.61 0.16 -23.09
CA GLY A 148 4.17 1.51 -23.11
C GLY A 148 4.07 2.22 -21.75
N GLY A 149 3.83 3.53 -21.78
CA GLY A 149 3.63 4.39 -20.61
C GLY A 149 2.45 4.03 -19.69
N TYR A 150 1.67 2.98 -19.99
CA TYR A 150 0.63 2.50 -19.09
C TYR A 150 1.15 1.47 -18.05
N LEU A 151 2.45 1.19 -18.07
CA LEU A 151 3.22 0.44 -17.06
C LEU A 151 2.66 -0.95 -16.73
N GLY A 152 1.94 -1.59 -17.66
CA GLY A 152 1.25 -2.86 -17.45
C GLY A 152 0.07 -2.79 -16.46
N LEU A 153 -0.31 -1.59 -16.03
CA LEU A 153 -1.16 -1.35 -14.86
C LEU A 153 -2.42 -0.54 -15.17
N PHE A 154 -2.35 0.40 -16.11
CA PHE A 154 -3.46 1.30 -16.44
C PHE A 154 -4.08 1.00 -17.81
N ASN A 155 -5.38 1.30 -17.94
CA ASN A 155 -6.07 1.26 -19.22
C ASN A 155 -5.93 2.61 -19.93
N PRO A 156 -5.50 2.69 -21.20
CA PRO A 156 -5.48 3.92 -21.99
C PRO A 156 -6.74 4.79 -21.91
N GLU A 157 -7.92 4.18 -21.86
CA GLU A 157 -9.20 4.89 -21.82
C GLU A 157 -9.54 5.48 -20.45
N THR A 158 -8.93 5.00 -19.37
CA THR A 158 -9.27 5.40 -17.99
C THR A 158 -8.06 5.78 -17.14
N ALA A 159 -6.86 5.78 -17.70
CA ALA A 159 -5.61 5.99 -16.97
C ALA A 159 -5.57 7.34 -16.23
N LEU A 160 -6.23 8.37 -16.79
CA LEU A 160 -6.32 9.72 -16.24
C LEU A 160 -7.65 10.01 -15.52
N ASP A 161 -8.51 9.00 -15.32
CA ASP A 161 -9.77 9.12 -14.57
C ASP A 161 -9.62 8.43 -13.20
N PRO A 162 -9.41 9.20 -12.12
CA PRO A 162 -9.27 8.64 -10.77
C PRO A 162 -10.44 7.78 -10.30
N SER A 163 -11.64 7.93 -10.90
CA SER A 163 -12.80 7.13 -10.51
C SER A 163 -12.79 5.69 -11.04
N LYS A 164 -11.74 5.27 -11.76
CA LYS A 164 -11.74 4.03 -12.57
C LYS A 164 -10.62 3.03 -12.30
N ASN A 165 -9.53 3.41 -11.63
CA ASN A 165 -8.35 2.53 -11.52
C ASN A 165 -8.28 1.79 -10.16
N GLN A 166 -8.61 2.46 -9.04
CA GLN A 166 -8.52 1.88 -7.68
C GLN A 166 -7.13 1.31 -7.36
N ILE A 167 -6.08 2.09 -7.63
CA ILE A 167 -4.68 1.65 -7.59
C ILE A 167 -3.83 2.72 -6.91
N VAL A 168 -2.90 2.30 -6.05
CA VAL A 168 -1.76 3.12 -5.63
C VAL A 168 -0.51 2.46 -6.18
N ALA A 169 0.31 3.22 -6.90
CA ALA A 169 1.54 2.69 -7.48
C ALA A 169 2.72 3.60 -7.22
N ILE A 170 3.91 3.00 -7.21
CA ILE A 170 5.19 3.69 -7.22
C ILE A 170 5.81 3.34 -8.56
N GLU A 171 5.79 4.29 -9.47
CA GLU A 171 6.37 4.14 -10.80
C GLU A 171 7.85 4.49 -10.81
N PHE A 172 8.59 3.76 -11.63
CA PHE A 172 9.97 3.99 -12.01
C PHE A 172 9.94 4.12 -13.52
N ASP A 173 9.68 5.35 -13.97
CA ASP A 173 9.44 5.68 -15.36
C ASP A 173 10.72 6.21 -16.00
N SER A 174 11.14 5.57 -17.08
CA SER A 174 12.29 5.95 -17.90
C SER A 174 11.87 6.74 -19.15
N PHE A 175 10.57 6.89 -19.42
CA PHE A 175 10.05 7.52 -20.62
C PHE A 175 8.92 8.52 -20.34
N THR A 176 9.23 9.81 -20.51
CA THR A 176 8.27 10.90 -20.33
C THR A 176 7.15 10.89 -21.38
N ASN A 177 5.92 10.63 -20.93
CA ASN A 177 4.65 10.82 -21.64
C ASN A 177 4.00 12.19 -21.36
N ASP A 178 2.86 12.47 -22.01
CA ASP A 178 2.16 13.77 -21.91
C ASP A 178 1.59 14.08 -20.50
N TRP A 179 1.41 13.06 -19.65
CA TRP A 179 0.90 13.22 -18.28
C TRP A 179 2.01 13.40 -17.23
N ASP A 180 3.25 13.10 -17.59
CA ASP A 180 4.41 13.13 -16.72
C ASP A 180 4.94 14.55 -16.49
N PRO A 181 5.89 14.73 -15.54
CA PRO A 181 6.52 16.02 -15.34
C PRO A 181 7.15 16.56 -16.63
N ASN A 182 6.65 17.71 -17.07
CA ASN A 182 7.18 18.39 -18.25
C ASN A 182 8.68 18.67 -18.10
N SER A 183 9.46 18.24 -19.08
CA SER A 183 10.88 18.54 -19.22
C SER A 183 11.20 18.82 -20.69
N PRO A 184 12.16 19.71 -21.00
CA PRO A 184 12.59 19.94 -22.38
C PRO A 184 13.20 18.68 -23.04
N ASN A 185 13.64 17.71 -22.24
CA ASN A 185 14.21 16.42 -22.66
C ASN A 185 13.51 15.27 -21.92
N GLN A 186 13.86 14.01 -22.25
CA GLN A 186 13.49 12.88 -21.39
C GLN A 186 13.86 13.18 -19.93
N SER A 187 12.92 12.92 -19.03
CA SER A 187 13.07 13.11 -17.59
C SER A 187 12.60 11.86 -16.87
N PRO A 188 13.46 10.82 -16.80
CA PRO A 188 13.18 9.67 -15.96
C PRO A 188 12.86 10.12 -14.53
N HIS A 189 11.86 9.49 -13.92
CA HIS A 189 11.40 9.89 -12.61
C HIS A 189 10.89 8.71 -11.79
N VAL A 190 10.87 8.90 -10.47
CA VAL A 190 10.08 8.06 -9.57
C VAL A 190 8.84 8.86 -9.20
N GLY A 191 7.69 8.21 -9.32
CA GLY A 191 6.38 8.79 -9.12
C GLY A 191 5.56 8.04 -8.07
N ILE A 192 4.60 8.74 -7.46
CA ILE A 192 3.55 8.14 -6.63
C ILE A 192 2.22 8.38 -7.32
N ASP A 193 1.63 7.31 -7.83
CA ASP A 193 0.32 7.29 -8.46
C ASP A 193 -0.77 7.03 -7.43
N VAL A 194 -1.81 7.83 -7.47
CA VAL A 194 -3.02 7.63 -6.67
C VAL A 194 -4.21 7.70 -7.61
N ASP A 195 -4.80 6.53 -7.89
CA ASP A 195 -5.94 6.32 -8.79
C ASP A 195 -5.74 6.74 -10.25
N SER A 196 -4.58 7.22 -10.64
CA SER A 196 -4.29 7.77 -11.96
C SER A 196 -2.82 7.54 -12.31
N ILE A 197 -2.52 7.27 -13.58
CA ILE A 197 -1.13 7.19 -14.10
C ILE A 197 -0.39 8.52 -13.95
N LYS A 198 -1.12 9.63 -13.84
CA LYS A 198 -0.52 10.90 -13.48
C LYS A 198 -0.20 10.93 -11.99
N SER A 199 1.09 10.79 -11.67
CA SER A 199 1.64 10.93 -10.33
C SER A 199 1.18 12.18 -9.56
N VAL A 200 0.87 12.02 -8.27
CA VAL A 200 0.59 13.14 -7.35
C VAL A 200 1.85 13.76 -6.78
N ALA A 201 2.97 13.03 -6.80
CA ALA A 201 4.28 13.50 -6.40
C ALA A 201 5.35 12.78 -7.23
N THR A 202 6.38 13.51 -7.67
CA THR A 202 7.47 12.96 -8.48
C THR A 202 8.82 13.47 -8.00
N VAL A 203 9.88 12.72 -8.29
CA VAL A 203 11.28 13.13 -8.12
C VAL A 203 12.10 12.65 -9.31
N PRO A 204 13.06 13.44 -9.83
CA PRO A 204 13.95 12.98 -10.88
C PRO A 204 14.69 11.69 -10.48
N TRP A 205 14.74 10.74 -11.40
CA TRP A 205 15.40 9.44 -11.18
C TRP A 205 16.70 9.40 -12.01
N PRO A 206 17.88 9.36 -11.38
CA PRO A 206 19.17 9.47 -12.09
C PRO A 206 19.60 8.20 -12.84
N SER A 207 18.65 7.38 -13.34
CA SER A 207 18.90 6.07 -13.95
C SER A 207 19.78 6.13 -15.21
N GLU A 208 19.68 7.21 -15.98
CA GLU A 208 20.47 7.41 -17.20
C GLU A 208 21.97 7.57 -16.95
N LEU A 209 22.35 8.00 -15.74
CA LEU A 209 23.75 8.22 -15.37
C LEU A 209 24.46 6.93 -14.95
N GLU A 210 23.71 5.85 -14.79
CA GLU A 210 24.17 4.57 -14.28
C GLU A 210 24.56 3.63 -15.43
N PRO A 211 25.62 2.81 -15.25
CA PRO A 211 26.01 1.83 -16.26
C PRO A 211 24.95 0.74 -16.44
N ASP A 212 24.98 0.07 -17.60
CA ASP A 212 24.17 -1.13 -17.82
C ASP A 212 24.38 -2.15 -16.69
N ASN A 213 23.28 -2.74 -16.23
CA ASN A 213 23.23 -3.69 -15.11
C ASN A 213 23.50 -3.06 -13.72
N ALA A 214 23.48 -1.74 -13.58
CA ALA A 214 23.48 -1.11 -12.27
C ALA A 214 22.29 -1.61 -11.42
N VAL A 215 22.59 -2.02 -10.19
CA VAL A 215 21.59 -2.49 -9.24
C VAL A 215 21.13 -1.29 -8.41
N ALA A 216 19.84 -0.99 -8.46
CA ALA A 216 19.20 -0.02 -7.59
C ALA A 216 18.52 -0.73 -6.41
N HIS A 217 18.34 -0.01 -5.32
CA HIS A 217 17.55 -0.41 -4.17
C HIS A 217 16.41 0.58 -3.96
N ALA A 218 15.19 0.08 -3.81
CA ALA A 218 14.03 0.85 -3.41
C ALA A 218 13.58 0.45 -2.00
N SER A 219 13.14 1.44 -1.22
CA SER A 219 12.55 1.25 0.11
C SER A 219 11.32 2.15 0.23
N LEU A 220 10.20 1.53 0.54
CA LEU A 220 8.90 2.18 0.67
C LEU A 220 8.44 2.03 2.12
N ASN A 221 7.87 3.10 2.67
CA ASN A 221 7.29 3.08 4.00
C ASN A 221 5.99 3.88 4.00
N TYR A 222 4.92 3.25 4.44
CA TYR A 222 3.66 3.92 4.74
C TYR A 222 3.48 4.01 6.25
N ASN A 223 3.32 5.22 6.76
CA ASN A 223 3.00 5.47 8.15
C ASN A 223 1.49 5.76 8.30
N SER A 224 0.79 4.87 8.99
CA SER A 224 -0.65 4.89 9.17
C SER A 224 -1.11 6.10 9.97
N GLU A 225 -0.37 6.57 10.98
CA GLU A 225 -0.75 7.72 11.81
C GLU A 225 -0.74 9.02 11.00
N SER A 226 0.38 9.32 10.35
CA SER A 226 0.60 10.52 9.54
C SER A 226 0.00 10.42 8.13
N LYS A 227 -0.47 9.25 7.72
CA LYS A 227 -0.96 8.95 6.36
C LYS A 227 0.10 9.24 5.29
N SER A 228 1.37 9.06 5.62
CA SER A 228 2.49 9.40 4.75
C SER A 228 3.02 8.18 4.02
N LEU A 229 3.02 8.21 2.69
CA LEU A 229 3.73 7.26 1.84
C LEU A 229 5.06 7.89 1.43
N SER A 230 6.18 7.25 1.78
CA SER A 230 7.53 7.69 1.44
C SER A 230 8.27 6.63 0.66
N VAL A 231 8.99 7.05 -0.38
CA VAL A 231 9.76 6.20 -1.28
C VAL A 231 11.17 6.72 -1.34
N PHE A 232 12.13 5.84 -1.10
CA PHE A 232 13.55 6.06 -1.35
C PHE A 232 14.01 5.14 -2.48
N VAL A 233 14.81 5.67 -3.41
CA VAL A 233 15.55 4.88 -4.39
C VAL A 233 17.01 5.29 -4.37
N GLY A 234 17.93 4.33 -4.45
CA GLY A 234 19.35 4.61 -4.42
C GLY A 234 20.20 3.61 -5.19
N TYR A 235 21.31 4.11 -5.73
CA TYR A 235 22.39 3.34 -6.35
C TYR A 235 23.63 3.33 -5.42
N PRO A 236 24.54 2.35 -5.58
CA PRO A 236 25.76 2.24 -4.78
C PRO A 236 26.66 3.49 -4.80
N ASP A 237 26.67 4.26 -5.89
CA ASP A 237 27.53 5.44 -6.07
C ASP A 237 26.95 6.72 -5.41
N ASN A 238 26.13 6.57 -4.37
CA ASN A 238 25.44 7.63 -3.63
C ASN A 238 24.45 8.49 -4.45
N ARG A 239 24.08 8.07 -5.66
CA ARG A 239 22.97 8.68 -6.39
C ARG A 239 21.66 8.14 -5.84
N ASN A 240 20.83 9.03 -5.30
CA ASN A 240 19.55 8.65 -4.72
C ASN A 240 18.49 9.71 -4.99
N ALA A 241 17.24 9.31 -4.78
CA ALA A 241 16.09 10.17 -4.85
C ALA A 241 15.08 9.76 -3.77
N THR A 242 14.27 10.72 -3.33
CA THR A 242 13.22 10.48 -2.35
C THR A 242 11.99 11.28 -2.73
N VAL A 243 10.84 10.64 -2.68
CA VAL A 243 9.53 11.26 -2.91
C VAL A 243 8.57 10.80 -1.82
N SER A 244 7.66 11.68 -1.43
CA SER A 244 6.65 11.35 -0.43
C SER A 244 5.36 12.11 -0.69
N THR A 245 4.24 11.55 -0.28
CA THR A 245 2.94 12.22 -0.31
C THR A 245 2.10 11.84 0.91
N ILE A 246 1.16 12.70 1.27
CA ILE A 246 0.13 12.39 2.26
C ILE A 246 -1.06 11.79 1.51
N VAL A 247 -1.37 10.53 1.79
CA VAL A 247 -2.48 9.80 1.20
C VAL A 247 -3.12 8.90 2.25
N ASP A 248 -4.42 9.07 2.46
CA ASP A 248 -5.20 8.14 3.26
C ASP A 248 -5.65 6.97 2.38
N LEU A 249 -4.97 5.83 2.50
CA LEU A 249 -5.19 4.69 1.61
C LEU A 249 -6.61 4.11 1.71
N ARG A 250 -7.35 4.39 2.79
CA ARG A 250 -8.76 4.00 2.94
C ARG A 250 -9.68 4.70 1.94
N ASN A 251 -9.29 5.87 1.47
CA ASN A 251 -10.04 6.64 0.49
C ASN A 251 -9.79 6.17 -0.95
N VAL A 252 -8.84 5.26 -1.15
CA VAL A 252 -8.37 4.81 -2.46
C VAL A 252 -8.62 3.31 -2.60
N LEU A 253 -8.11 2.51 -1.67
CA LEU A 253 -8.07 1.06 -1.75
C LEU A 253 -9.12 0.38 -0.85
N PRO A 254 -9.62 -0.80 -1.25
CA PRO A 254 -10.50 -1.59 -0.39
C PRO A 254 -9.75 -2.17 0.82
N GLU A 255 -10.51 -2.71 1.79
CA GLU A 255 -10.00 -3.35 3.02
C GLU A 255 -8.99 -4.47 2.75
N TRP A 256 -9.17 -5.23 1.66
CA TRP A 256 -8.28 -6.32 1.26
C TRP A 256 -7.60 -6.04 -0.07
N ILE A 257 -6.27 -5.97 -0.05
CA ILE A 257 -5.45 -5.69 -1.23
C ILE A 257 -4.51 -6.85 -1.57
N ARG A 258 -3.85 -6.74 -2.71
CA ARG A 258 -2.61 -7.44 -3.03
C ARG A 258 -1.55 -6.42 -3.44
N VAL A 259 -0.30 -6.87 -3.33
CA VAL A 259 0.88 -6.13 -3.76
C VAL A 259 1.62 -6.89 -4.85
N GLY A 260 2.30 -6.15 -5.70
CA GLY A 260 3.01 -6.74 -6.81
C GLY A 260 3.81 -5.74 -7.62
N PHE A 261 4.33 -6.23 -8.74
CA PHE A 261 5.05 -5.45 -9.72
C PHE A 261 4.38 -5.55 -11.08
N SER A 262 4.42 -4.48 -11.85
CA SER A 262 4.04 -4.45 -13.25
C SER A 262 5.12 -3.75 -14.06
N ALA A 263 5.30 -4.13 -15.31
CA ALA A 263 6.16 -3.39 -16.21
C ALA A 263 5.65 -3.51 -17.64
N SER A 264 6.05 -2.54 -18.46
CA SER A 264 5.85 -2.62 -19.89
C SER A 264 6.92 -1.92 -20.68
N THR A 265 6.98 -2.32 -21.94
CA THR A 265 7.70 -1.62 -23.00
C THR A 265 6.71 -1.15 -24.06
N GLY A 266 7.07 -0.11 -24.80
CA GLY A 266 6.36 0.45 -25.94
C GLY A 266 7.18 0.23 -27.20
N ASP A 267 7.37 1.31 -27.97
CA ASP A 267 8.29 1.33 -29.12
C ASP A 267 9.76 1.38 -28.68
N LEU A 268 10.01 2.05 -27.54
CA LEU A 268 11.28 1.98 -26.81
C LEU A 268 11.22 0.88 -25.77
N VAL A 269 12.40 0.33 -25.44
CA VAL A 269 12.50 -0.95 -24.73
C VAL A 269 13.66 -0.96 -23.74
N GLU A 270 13.40 -1.55 -22.58
CA GLU A 270 14.38 -1.95 -21.58
C GLU A 270 13.89 -3.19 -20.82
N THR A 271 14.80 -3.88 -20.15
CA THR A 271 14.45 -5.00 -19.25
C THR A 271 14.15 -4.48 -17.85
N HIS A 272 13.21 -5.13 -17.16
CA HIS A 272 12.80 -4.78 -15.80
C HIS A 272 12.91 -6.02 -14.91
N ASP A 273 14.03 -6.14 -14.20
CA ASP A 273 14.36 -7.32 -13.40
C ASP A 273 14.34 -6.98 -11.91
N ILE A 274 13.49 -7.64 -11.14
CA ILE A 274 13.47 -7.58 -9.68
C ILE A 274 14.33 -8.72 -9.13
N LEU A 275 15.33 -8.40 -8.33
CA LEU A 275 16.34 -9.35 -7.85
C LEU A 275 15.98 -9.96 -6.49
N ASN A 276 15.34 -9.16 -5.64
CA ASN A 276 14.84 -9.55 -4.32
C ASN A 276 13.67 -8.65 -3.95
N TRP A 277 12.85 -9.10 -3.01
CA TRP A 277 11.70 -8.34 -2.53
C TRP A 277 11.32 -8.78 -1.12
N SER A 278 11.08 -7.83 -0.22
CA SER A 278 10.44 -8.04 1.07
C SER A 278 9.27 -7.10 1.24
N PHE A 279 8.27 -7.54 1.99
CA PHE A 279 7.11 -6.75 2.38
C PHE A 279 6.67 -7.12 3.77
N GLU A 280 6.22 -6.15 4.55
CA GLU A 280 5.56 -6.34 5.82
C GLU A 280 4.44 -5.31 5.98
N ALA A 281 3.33 -5.71 6.59
CA ALA A 281 2.27 -4.83 7.01
C ALA A 281 1.76 -5.25 8.39
N ALA A 282 1.44 -4.26 9.22
CA ALA A 282 0.89 -4.45 10.56
C ALA A 282 -0.33 -3.53 10.72
N LEU A 283 -1.49 -4.16 10.91
CA LEU A 283 -2.75 -3.50 11.24
C LEU A 283 -2.91 -3.35 12.74
#